data_AF-D2VHN7-F1
#
_entry.id   AF-D2VHN7-F1
#
_cell.length_a   1.000
_cell.length_b   1.000
_cell.length_c   1.000
_cell.angle_alpha   90.00
_cell.angle_beta   90.00
_cell.angle_gamma   90.00
#
_symmetry.space_group_name_H-M   'P 1'
#
loop_
_entity.id
_entity.type
_entity.pdbx_description
1 polymer ?
#
loop_
_entity_poly.entity_id
_entity_poly.type
_entity_poly.pdbx_seq_one_letter_code
_entity_poly.pdbx_strand_id
1 'polypeptide(L)'
;MTSESVVDSKIEHHHNCKDHHHHHGDDCCKRSNDHKECHHDNTNTKHIHHQNPKRKRNGCAICGLMQIMNPFPATGNVDDYEPTKFEEAMNVLTHLLPIAIFTYFSNRMFVENLVNSSEEMFVALVFCIGMCILFLVSSTYHFVCLIYGKNHPNVDFFRSMDYATIYIFIGASYTPWLALVPLGEDGTFGKGFAVLVWSIAVIGLIKSYNTKFLPQIESVVLLNLMGWVAIIIIPPALFTHVPIEAFIFLLIGGIFYSGGCFILKYGDGRIPAAHAIWHMLVNCGVLFHFLVMEVYLIKLDTHFRPGDEMPLMVYEQVIEAWNSNRTWHFPAFNVLYR
;
A
#
# COMPACT_ATOMS: atom_id res chain seq x y z
N MET A 1 -15.43 -48.24 69.68
CA MET A 1 -15.73 -47.09 70.55
C MET A 1 -15.77 -45.87 69.65
N THR A 2 -16.97 -45.54 69.16
CA THR A 2 -17.84 -44.43 69.63
C THR A 2 -17.28 -43.10 69.13
N SER A 3 -17.96 -42.52 68.13
CA SER A 3 -18.83 -41.33 68.27
C SER A 3 -17.98 -40.05 68.11
N GLU A 4 -18.43 -38.90 67.63
CA GLU A 4 -19.74 -38.29 67.63
C GLU A 4 -19.68 -37.06 66.71
N SER A 5 -20.84 -36.71 66.14
CA SER A 5 -21.17 -35.43 65.53
C SER A 5 -21.19 -34.28 66.54
N VAL A 6 -20.84 -33.05 66.13
CA VAL A 6 -21.36 -31.82 66.76
C VAL A 6 -21.70 -30.78 65.68
N VAL A 7 -22.87 -30.19 65.89
CA VAL A 7 -23.64 -29.21 65.11
C VAL A 7 -23.36 -27.78 65.64
N ASP A 8 -23.90 -26.78 64.92
CA ASP A 8 -24.14 -25.35 65.30
C ASP A 8 -23.08 -24.33 64.85
N SER A 9 -23.41 -23.12 64.40
CA SER A 9 -24.70 -22.46 64.08
C SER A 9 -24.40 -21.15 63.32
N LYS A 10 -25.45 -20.60 62.72
CA LYS A 10 -25.57 -19.34 61.95
C LYS A 10 -24.83 -18.12 62.55
N ILE A 11 -24.45 -17.18 61.68
CA ILE A 11 -24.92 -15.76 61.69
C ILE A 11 -24.67 -15.16 60.30
N GLU A 12 -25.76 -14.84 59.60
CA GLU A 12 -25.78 -13.93 58.45
C GLU A 12 -25.68 -12.49 58.97
N HIS A 13 -24.76 -11.70 58.40
CA HIS A 13 -24.88 -10.24 58.43
C HIS A 13 -24.94 -9.72 56.99
N HIS A 14 -26.18 -9.53 56.52
CA HIS A 14 -26.50 -8.64 55.42
C HIS A 14 -26.10 -7.21 55.79
N HIS A 15 -25.13 -6.62 55.10
CA HIS A 15 -25.02 -5.16 55.02
C HIS A 15 -25.41 -4.68 53.62
N ASN A 16 -26.53 -3.97 53.63
CA ASN A 16 -27.23 -3.35 52.53
C ASN A 16 -26.67 -1.93 52.37
N CYS A 17 -25.97 -1.62 51.27
CA CYS A 17 -25.59 -0.24 50.94
C CYS A 17 -26.49 0.26 49.80
N LYS A 18 -27.52 1.01 50.19
CA LYS A 18 -28.31 1.86 49.30
C LYS A 18 -27.54 3.15 48.99
N ASP A 19 -27.61 3.53 47.72
CA ASP A 19 -27.73 4.88 47.16
C ASP A 19 -27.01 6.04 47.85
N HIS A 20 -25.94 6.54 47.22
CA HIS A 20 -25.67 7.98 47.21
C HIS A 20 -25.06 8.43 45.87
N HIS A 21 -25.66 9.48 45.33
CA HIS A 21 -25.30 10.20 44.11
C HIS A 21 -24.07 11.11 44.30
N HIS A 22 -23.29 11.21 43.21
CA HIS A 22 -22.43 12.32 42.75
C HIS A 22 -21.10 12.67 43.45
N HIS A 23 -20.10 12.77 42.56
CA HIS A 23 -18.86 13.59 42.56
C HIS A 23 -17.50 12.97 42.93
N HIS A 24 -16.61 13.10 41.93
CA HIS A 24 -15.15 13.25 41.93
C HIS A 24 -14.25 12.14 42.49
N GLY A 25 -13.14 11.94 41.78
CA GLY A 25 -12.12 10.93 42.04
C GLY A 25 -11.24 11.20 43.25
N ASP A 26 -10.27 10.29 43.34
CA ASP A 26 -9.08 10.25 44.18
C ASP A 26 -9.22 9.55 45.55
N ASP A 27 -8.35 8.54 45.69
CA ASP A 27 -7.69 8.05 46.89
C ASP A 27 -8.52 7.49 48.05
N CYS A 28 -8.54 6.16 48.14
CA CYS A 28 -8.68 5.43 49.40
C CYS A 28 -7.52 4.47 49.63
N CYS A 29 -6.32 5.02 49.80
CA CYS A 29 -5.22 4.34 50.50
C CYS A 29 -5.45 4.46 52.01
N LYS A 30 -5.96 3.41 52.65
CA LYS A 30 -5.89 3.28 54.12
C LYS A 30 -4.58 2.58 54.49
N ARG A 31 -3.68 3.32 55.16
CA ARG A 31 -2.50 2.80 55.86
C ARG A 31 -2.93 2.02 57.11
N SER A 32 -2.48 0.78 57.23
CA SER A 32 -2.16 0.15 58.51
C SER A 32 -0.79 -0.51 58.42
N ASN A 33 0.06 -0.23 59.41
CA ASN A 33 1.42 -0.73 59.57
C ASN A 33 1.44 -2.26 59.61
N ASP A 34 2.19 -2.88 58.69
CA ASP A 34 3.29 -3.82 58.98
C ASP A 34 3.72 -4.52 57.69
N HIS A 35 5.03 -4.51 57.42
CA HIS A 35 5.65 -5.07 56.23
C HIS A 35 5.43 -6.59 56.12
N LYS A 36 4.89 -7.06 54.99
CA LYS A 36 5.30 -8.29 54.30
C LYS A 36 4.66 -8.41 52.90
N GLU A 37 5.56 -8.40 51.91
CA GLU A 37 5.48 -9.05 50.58
C GLU A 37 4.16 -8.96 49.77
N CYS A 38 4.18 -8.10 48.74
CA CYS A 38 3.24 -8.18 47.62
C CYS A 38 3.52 -9.44 46.80
N HIS A 39 2.80 -10.52 47.07
CA HIS A 39 2.65 -11.63 46.12
C HIS A 39 1.77 -11.17 44.95
N HIS A 40 2.37 -10.98 43.77
CA HIS A 40 1.64 -10.92 42.52
C HIS A 40 1.17 -12.33 42.16
N ASP A 41 -0.04 -12.69 42.60
CA ASP A 41 -0.69 -13.91 42.13
C ASP A 41 -1.40 -13.63 40.81
N ASN A 42 -0.87 -14.25 39.76
CA ASN A 42 -1.20 -14.00 38.37
C ASN A 42 -2.42 -14.85 37.99
N THR A 43 -3.63 -14.35 38.24
CA THR A 43 -4.87 -15.01 37.80
C THR A 43 -5.68 -14.13 36.85
N ASN A 44 -5.24 -14.17 35.59
CA ASN A 44 -6.03 -14.26 34.36
C ASN A 44 -7.55 -14.01 34.50
N THR A 45 -7.95 -12.74 34.61
CA THR A 45 -9.34 -12.31 34.43
C THR A 45 -9.47 -11.65 33.06
N LYS A 46 -9.93 -12.44 32.09
CA LYS A 46 -10.38 -11.96 30.78
C LYS A 46 -11.51 -10.95 31.01
N HIS A 47 -11.23 -9.67 30.77
CA HIS A 47 -12.28 -8.67 30.64
C HIS A 47 -13.11 -8.97 29.38
N ILE A 48 -14.23 -9.65 29.59
CA ILE A 48 -15.29 -9.78 28.58
C ILE A 48 -15.95 -8.40 28.47
N HIS A 49 -15.61 -7.65 27.42
CA HIS A 49 -16.34 -6.45 27.07
C HIS A 49 -17.77 -6.83 26.67
N HIS A 50 -18.71 -6.65 27.59
CA HIS A 50 -20.14 -6.67 27.30
C HIS A 50 -20.46 -5.56 26.29
N GLN A 51 -20.79 -5.95 25.06
CA GLN A 51 -21.35 -5.05 24.06
C GLN A 51 -22.74 -4.57 24.52
N ASN A 52 -22.84 -3.28 24.83
CA ASN A 52 -24.08 -2.61 25.26
C ASN A 52 -25.02 -2.42 24.04
N PRO A 53 -26.34 -2.65 24.14
CA PRO A 53 -27.22 -2.68 22.98
C PRO A 53 -27.44 -1.28 22.38
N LYS A 54 -27.52 -1.26 21.05
CA LYS A 54 -27.60 -0.08 20.17
C LYS A 54 -28.71 0.88 20.59
N ARG A 55 -28.33 2.03 21.14
CA ARG A 55 -29.21 3.19 21.33
C ARG A 55 -29.28 3.96 19.99
N LYS A 56 -30.44 3.95 19.32
CA LYS A 56 -30.74 4.84 18.18
C LYS A 56 -30.52 6.29 18.64
N ARG A 57 -29.50 6.97 18.11
CA ARG A 57 -29.22 8.39 18.38
C ARG A 57 -29.58 9.21 17.16
N ASN A 58 -30.41 10.24 17.36
CA ASN A 58 -30.75 11.24 16.36
C ASN A 58 -29.49 11.98 15.90
N GLY A 59 -29.42 12.27 14.60
CA GLY A 59 -28.21 12.56 13.85
C GLY A 59 -27.42 13.79 14.31
N CYS A 60 -26.19 13.53 14.78
CA CYS A 60 -25.10 14.50 14.81
C CYS A 60 -24.22 14.24 13.58
N ALA A 61 -23.86 15.27 12.81
CA ALA A 61 -22.98 15.14 11.63
C ALA A 61 -21.64 14.48 11.98
N ILE A 62 -21.14 14.72 13.20
CA ILE A 62 -19.92 14.10 13.75
C ILE A 62 -20.11 12.58 13.99
N CYS A 63 -21.33 12.14 14.37
CA CYS A 63 -21.63 10.70 14.47
C CYS A 63 -21.72 10.01 13.11
N GLY A 64 -22.06 10.74 12.04
CA GLY A 64 -21.98 10.23 10.67
C GLY A 64 -20.54 10.03 10.21
N LEU A 65 -19.64 10.97 10.52
CA LEU A 65 -18.19 10.86 10.24
C LEU A 65 -17.53 9.70 10.98
N MET A 66 -17.93 9.39 12.22
CA MET A 66 -17.45 8.19 12.94
C MET A 66 -17.84 6.87 12.27
N GLN A 67 -18.83 6.84 11.37
CA GLN A 67 -19.15 5.64 10.57
C GLN A 67 -18.35 5.56 9.26
N ILE A 68 -17.70 6.65 8.86
CA ILE A 68 -16.95 6.79 7.60
C ILE A 68 -15.46 6.54 7.82
N MET A 69 -14.92 6.88 9.00
CA MET A 69 -13.49 6.79 9.31
C MET A 69 -13.18 5.56 10.18
N ASN A 70 -12.09 4.87 9.85
CA ASN A 70 -11.52 3.80 10.67
C ASN A 70 -11.02 4.31 12.04
N PRO A 71 -10.91 3.42 13.05
CA PRO A 71 -10.17 3.73 14.28
C PRO A 71 -8.66 3.86 14.02
N PHE A 72 -7.95 4.45 14.99
CA PHE A 72 -6.49 4.48 14.98
C PHE A 72 -5.90 3.07 15.06
N PRO A 73 -4.80 2.77 14.33
CA PRO A 73 -4.13 1.47 14.39
C PRO A 73 -3.54 1.22 15.78
N ALA A 74 -3.71 0.00 16.29
CA ALA A 74 -3.39 -0.36 17.67
C ALA A 74 -1.88 -0.31 17.99
N THR A 75 -1.03 -0.76 17.07
CA THR A 75 0.44 -0.79 17.21
C THR A 75 1.13 0.27 16.36
N GLY A 76 0.37 1.07 15.58
CA GLY A 76 0.93 1.98 14.58
C GLY A 76 1.47 1.27 13.34
N ASN A 77 1.32 -0.05 13.23
CA ASN A 77 1.56 -0.79 12.00
C ASN A 77 0.34 -0.65 11.07
N VAL A 78 0.61 -0.52 9.77
CA VAL A 78 -0.39 -0.47 8.70
C VAL A 78 -1.25 -1.75 8.67
N ASP A 79 -0.68 -2.88 9.10
CA ASP A 79 -1.42 -4.15 9.16
C ASP A 79 -2.60 -4.11 10.17
N ASP A 80 -2.60 -3.19 11.13
CA ASP A 80 -3.67 -3.02 12.12
C ASP A 80 -4.87 -2.22 11.60
N TYR A 81 -4.85 -1.81 10.33
CA TYR A 81 -5.93 -1.08 9.68
C TYR A 81 -7.29 -1.79 9.84
N GLU A 82 -8.27 -1.20 10.55
CA GLU A 82 -9.62 -1.78 10.66
C GLU A 82 -10.64 -0.98 9.84
N PRO A 83 -10.94 -1.40 8.59
CA PRO A 83 -11.79 -0.64 7.69
C PRO A 83 -13.26 -0.63 8.11
N THR A 84 -13.93 0.50 7.85
CA THR A 84 -15.40 0.53 7.84
C THR A 84 -15.94 -0.05 6.53
N LYS A 85 -17.23 -0.42 6.48
CA LYS A 85 -17.87 -0.86 5.22
C LYS A 85 -17.83 0.21 4.12
N PHE A 86 -17.87 1.48 4.52
CA PHE A 86 -17.75 2.59 3.58
C PHE A 86 -16.34 2.62 2.98
N GLU A 87 -15.31 2.50 3.80
CA GLU A 87 -13.93 2.49 3.31
C GLU A 87 -13.66 1.28 2.41
N GLU A 88 -14.15 0.08 2.75
CA GLU A 88 -14.03 -1.07 1.85
C GLU A 88 -14.70 -0.83 0.50
N ALA A 89 -15.90 -0.23 0.49
CA ALA A 89 -16.57 0.12 -0.77
C ALA A 89 -15.74 1.12 -1.59
N MET A 90 -15.14 2.13 -0.94
CA MET A 90 -14.24 3.08 -1.60
C MET A 90 -12.97 2.40 -2.12
N ASN A 91 -12.36 1.50 -1.34
CA ASN A 91 -11.16 0.74 -1.72
C ASN A 91 -11.41 -0.12 -2.96
N VAL A 92 -12.59 -0.77 -3.06
CA VAL A 92 -13.00 -1.50 -4.26
C VAL A 92 -13.14 -0.55 -5.46
N LEU A 93 -13.88 0.56 -5.28
CA LEU A 93 -14.16 1.50 -6.38
C LEU A 93 -12.89 2.15 -6.94
N THR A 94 -11.93 2.50 -6.08
CA THR A 94 -10.69 3.16 -6.51
C THR A 94 -9.80 2.26 -7.35
N HIS A 95 -9.87 0.93 -7.23
CA HIS A 95 -9.12 0.01 -8.09
C HIS A 95 -9.94 -0.61 -9.22
N LEU A 96 -11.27 -0.67 -9.12
CA LEU A 96 -12.11 -1.19 -10.19
C LEU A 96 -12.09 -0.29 -11.45
N LEU A 97 -12.06 1.03 -11.29
CA LEU A 97 -12.00 1.99 -12.40
C LEU A 97 -10.70 1.87 -13.21
N PRO A 98 -9.50 1.86 -12.60
CA PRO A 98 -8.23 1.60 -13.28
C PRO A 98 -8.22 0.36 -14.17
N ILE A 99 -8.87 -0.75 -13.76
CA ILE A 99 -8.89 -1.98 -14.57
C ILE A 99 -9.42 -1.69 -15.96
N ALA A 100 -10.58 -1.03 -16.07
CA ALA A 100 -11.19 -0.73 -17.36
C ALA A 100 -10.34 0.25 -18.18
N ILE A 101 -9.87 1.33 -17.54
CA ILE A 101 -9.09 2.40 -18.19
C ILE A 101 -7.77 1.85 -18.72
N PHE A 102 -6.99 1.18 -17.89
CA PHE A 102 -5.69 0.67 -18.28
C PHE A 102 -5.79 -0.51 -19.24
N THR A 103 -6.78 -1.40 -19.10
CA THR A 103 -7.01 -2.47 -20.09
C THR A 103 -7.31 -1.89 -21.46
N TYR A 104 -8.13 -0.84 -21.54
CA TYR A 104 -8.43 -0.15 -22.79
C TYR A 104 -7.14 0.41 -23.43
N PHE A 105 -6.32 1.14 -22.67
CA PHE A 105 -5.08 1.73 -23.20
C PHE A 105 -4.02 0.68 -23.55
N SER A 106 -3.86 -0.37 -22.73
CA SER A 106 -3.01 -1.51 -23.07
C SER A 106 -3.45 -2.18 -24.37
N ASN A 107 -4.75 -2.41 -24.56
CA ASN A 107 -5.27 -2.98 -25.80
C ASN A 107 -5.02 -2.06 -27.01
N ARG A 108 -5.23 -0.75 -26.85
CA ARG A 108 -4.97 0.26 -27.89
C ARG A 108 -3.51 0.22 -28.35
N MET A 109 -2.57 0.18 -27.40
CA MET A 109 -1.13 0.05 -27.68
C MET A 109 -0.79 -1.18 -28.54
N PHE A 110 -1.42 -2.34 -28.28
CA PHE A 110 -1.20 -3.55 -29.07
C PHE A 110 -1.88 -3.49 -30.45
N VAL A 111 -3.11 -2.99 -30.55
CA VAL A 111 -3.87 -2.91 -31.80
C VAL A 111 -3.26 -1.92 -32.79
N GLU A 112 -2.70 -0.81 -32.29
CA GLU A 112 -2.03 0.21 -33.10
C GLU A 112 -0.60 -0.18 -33.52
N ASN A 113 -0.13 -1.37 -33.16
CA ASN A 113 1.23 -1.84 -33.41
C ASN A 113 2.28 -0.83 -32.89
N LEU A 114 2.03 -0.29 -31.68
CA LEU A 114 3.02 0.55 -31.01
C LEU A 114 4.25 -0.27 -30.60
N VAL A 115 4.05 -1.54 -30.25
CA VAL A 115 5.12 -2.52 -30.00
C VAL A 115 5.65 -3.08 -31.33
N ASN A 116 6.95 -3.02 -31.57
CA ASN A 116 7.55 -3.46 -32.84
C ASN A 116 8.60 -4.58 -32.72
N SER A 117 9.03 -4.95 -31.52
CA SER A 117 10.02 -6.00 -31.29
C SER A 117 9.52 -7.07 -30.29
N SER A 118 10.16 -8.25 -30.31
CA SER A 118 9.84 -9.30 -29.34
C SER A 118 10.18 -8.89 -27.90
N GLU A 119 11.22 -8.07 -27.74
CA GLU A 119 11.65 -7.56 -26.44
C GLU A 119 10.64 -6.54 -25.88
N GLU A 120 10.18 -5.60 -26.71
CA GLU A 120 9.11 -4.67 -26.33
C GLU A 120 7.81 -5.40 -26.02
N MET A 121 7.46 -6.44 -26.79
CA MET A 121 6.28 -7.25 -26.51
C MET A 121 6.38 -7.92 -25.15
N PHE A 122 7.54 -8.51 -24.82
CA PHE A 122 7.77 -9.12 -23.52
C PHE A 122 7.63 -8.10 -22.39
N VAL A 123 8.29 -6.95 -22.51
CA VAL A 123 8.23 -5.86 -21.53
C VAL A 123 6.81 -5.35 -21.33
N ALA A 124 6.10 -5.07 -22.42
CA ALA A 124 4.74 -4.58 -22.41
C ALA A 124 3.78 -5.57 -21.75
N LEU A 125 3.92 -6.88 -22.04
CA LEU A 125 3.12 -7.93 -21.42
C LEU A 125 3.40 -8.03 -19.92
N VAL A 126 4.67 -8.03 -19.50
CA VAL A 126 5.04 -8.09 -18.08
C VAL A 126 4.43 -6.90 -17.32
N PHE A 127 4.55 -5.68 -17.86
CA PHE A 127 3.97 -4.50 -17.24
C PHE A 127 2.43 -4.57 -17.20
N CYS A 128 1.79 -4.81 -18.35
CA CYS A 128 0.33 -4.73 -18.47
C CYS A 128 -0.38 -5.86 -17.69
N ILE A 129 0.15 -7.08 -17.75
CA ILE A 129 -0.39 -8.21 -16.97
C ILE A 129 -0.17 -7.97 -15.48
N GLY A 130 1.03 -7.54 -15.07
CA GLY A 130 1.32 -7.23 -13.68
C GLY A 130 0.38 -6.16 -13.12
N MET A 131 0.14 -5.08 -13.89
CA MET A 131 -0.80 -4.02 -13.57
C MET A 131 -2.24 -4.53 -13.44
N CYS A 132 -2.71 -5.34 -14.40
CA CYS A 132 -4.06 -5.91 -14.35
C CYS A 132 -4.23 -6.82 -13.12
N ILE A 133 -3.25 -7.68 -12.84
CA ILE A 133 -3.26 -8.57 -11.68
C ILE A 133 -3.31 -7.75 -10.38
N LEU A 134 -2.49 -6.71 -10.24
CA LEU A 134 -2.50 -5.82 -9.07
C LEU A 134 -3.91 -5.30 -8.79
N PHE A 135 -4.54 -4.66 -9.78
CA PHE A 135 -5.86 -4.05 -9.57
C PHE A 135 -6.97 -5.08 -9.36
N LEU A 136 -6.92 -6.21 -10.07
CA LEU A 136 -7.92 -7.28 -9.93
C LEU A 136 -7.84 -7.94 -8.55
N VAL A 137 -6.64 -8.29 -8.09
CA VAL A 137 -6.43 -8.92 -6.79
C VAL A 137 -6.82 -7.97 -5.67
N SER A 138 -6.40 -6.70 -5.75
CA SER A 138 -6.76 -5.70 -4.73
C SER A 138 -8.27 -5.45 -4.65
N SER A 139 -8.92 -5.26 -5.80
CA SER A 139 -10.38 -5.11 -5.86
C SER A 139 -11.09 -6.34 -5.29
N THR A 140 -10.59 -7.54 -5.58
CA THR A 140 -11.15 -8.80 -5.06
C THR A 140 -10.97 -8.89 -3.55
N TYR A 141 -9.78 -8.57 -3.03
CA TYR A 141 -9.49 -8.58 -1.60
C TYR A 141 -10.48 -7.68 -0.82
N HIS A 142 -10.60 -6.42 -1.21
CA HIS A 142 -11.50 -5.47 -0.54
C HIS A 142 -12.98 -5.87 -0.70
N PHE A 143 -13.36 -6.45 -1.84
CA PHE A 143 -14.72 -6.97 -2.02
C PHE A 143 -15.02 -8.16 -1.09
N VAL A 144 -14.07 -9.08 -0.91
CA VAL A 144 -14.21 -10.19 0.04
C VAL A 144 -14.25 -9.66 1.48
N CYS A 145 -13.45 -8.65 1.83
CA CYS A 145 -13.53 -7.96 3.12
C CYS A 145 -14.90 -7.32 3.36
N LEU A 146 -15.51 -6.72 2.34
CA LEU A 146 -16.84 -6.11 2.44
C LEU A 146 -17.93 -7.16 2.76
N ILE A 147 -17.80 -8.39 2.24
CA ILE A 147 -18.75 -9.48 2.44
C ILE A 147 -18.55 -10.16 3.80
N TYR A 148 -17.32 -10.57 4.11
CA TYR A 148 -17.02 -11.44 5.26
C TYR A 148 -16.41 -10.72 6.47
N GLY A 149 -15.91 -9.49 6.28
CA GLY A 149 -15.13 -8.73 7.26
C GLY A 149 -13.64 -9.11 7.23
N LYS A 150 -12.75 -8.12 7.45
CA LYS A 150 -11.28 -8.25 7.35
C LYS A 150 -10.69 -9.45 8.12
N ASN A 151 -11.25 -9.78 9.29
CA ASN A 151 -10.72 -10.80 10.20
C ASN A 151 -11.23 -12.22 9.90
N HIS A 152 -11.97 -12.43 8.81
CA HIS A 152 -12.48 -13.74 8.44
C HIS A 152 -11.37 -14.61 7.81
N PRO A 153 -11.26 -15.91 8.13
CA PRO A 153 -10.19 -16.78 7.59
C PRO A 153 -10.11 -16.81 6.05
N ASN A 154 -11.26 -16.73 5.37
CA ASN A 154 -11.30 -16.67 3.90
C ASN A 154 -10.67 -15.40 3.31
N VAL A 155 -10.49 -14.34 4.10
CA VAL A 155 -9.85 -13.08 3.66
C VAL A 155 -8.33 -13.20 3.66
N ASP A 156 -7.75 -14.02 4.55
CA ASP A 156 -6.30 -14.08 4.77
C ASP A 156 -5.53 -14.42 3.49
N PHE A 157 -6.07 -15.35 2.68
CA PHE A 157 -5.48 -15.70 1.40
C PHE A 157 -5.46 -14.53 0.41
N PHE A 158 -6.58 -13.82 0.25
CA PHE A 158 -6.67 -12.66 -0.62
C PHE A 158 -5.81 -11.49 -0.13
N ARG A 159 -5.67 -11.32 1.19
CA ARG A 159 -4.78 -10.33 1.79
C ARG A 159 -3.32 -10.60 1.43
N SER A 160 -2.87 -11.84 1.57
CA SER A 160 -1.51 -12.24 1.18
C SER A 160 -1.27 -12.08 -0.31
N MET A 161 -2.27 -12.37 -1.16
CA MET A 161 -2.17 -12.12 -2.59
C MET A 161 -2.06 -10.63 -2.91
N ASP A 162 -2.92 -9.79 -2.30
CA ASP A 162 -2.90 -8.33 -2.50
C ASP A 162 -1.52 -7.75 -2.21
N TYR A 163 -0.96 -8.09 -1.04
CA TYR A 163 0.39 -7.68 -0.67
C TYR A 163 1.46 -8.22 -1.62
N ALA A 164 1.36 -9.48 -2.05
CA ALA A 164 2.32 -10.08 -2.97
C ALA A 164 2.31 -9.37 -4.33
N THR A 165 1.14 -8.98 -4.83
CA THR A 165 1.01 -8.33 -6.14
C THR A 165 1.66 -6.95 -6.20
N ILE A 166 1.73 -6.22 -5.09
CA ILE A 166 2.47 -4.96 -5.01
C ILE A 166 3.95 -5.19 -5.35
N TYR A 167 4.59 -6.17 -4.72
CA TYR A 167 6.01 -6.48 -4.97
C TYR A 167 6.26 -6.93 -6.41
N ILE A 168 5.39 -7.81 -6.94
CA ILE A 168 5.48 -8.25 -8.34
C ILE A 168 5.30 -7.08 -9.30
N PHE A 169 4.35 -6.19 -9.03
CA PHE A 169 4.11 -5.03 -9.90
C PHE A 169 5.26 -4.02 -9.85
N ILE A 170 5.91 -3.81 -8.70
CA ILE A 170 7.13 -2.99 -8.67
C ILE A 170 8.16 -3.59 -9.63
N GLY A 171 8.45 -4.90 -9.55
CA GLY A 171 9.36 -5.57 -10.51
C GLY A 171 8.94 -5.42 -11.97
N ALA A 172 7.64 -5.57 -12.26
CA ALA A 172 7.09 -5.35 -13.59
C ALA A 172 7.26 -3.90 -14.07
N SER A 173 7.09 -2.91 -13.19
CA SER A 173 7.23 -1.47 -13.51
C SER A 173 8.66 -1.03 -13.79
N TYR A 174 9.65 -1.76 -13.26
CA TYR A 174 11.07 -1.58 -13.56
C TYR A 174 11.49 -2.22 -14.87
N THR A 175 10.79 -3.28 -15.30
CA THR A 175 11.19 -4.09 -16.46
C THR A 175 11.37 -3.26 -17.75
N PRO A 176 10.50 -2.29 -18.09
CA PRO A 176 10.72 -1.42 -19.25
C PRO A 176 12.03 -0.65 -19.22
N TRP A 177 12.37 -0.06 -18.07
CA TRP A 177 13.61 0.69 -17.91
C TRP A 177 14.84 -0.21 -18.02
N LEU A 178 14.78 -1.40 -17.42
CA LEU A 178 15.95 -2.26 -17.29
C LEU A 178 16.22 -3.13 -18.52
N ALA A 179 15.21 -3.36 -19.36
CA ALA A 179 15.33 -4.11 -20.60
C ALA A 179 15.55 -3.18 -21.81
N LEU A 180 14.77 -2.11 -21.94
CA LEU A 180 14.77 -1.29 -23.17
C LEU A 180 15.83 -0.18 -23.15
N VAL A 181 16.22 0.34 -21.98
CA VAL A 181 17.25 1.38 -21.90
C VAL A 181 18.64 0.70 -21.90
N PRO A 182 19.56 1.10 -22.80
CA PRO A 182 20.89 0.49 -22.90
C PRO A 182 21.80 0.95 -21.74
N LEU A 183 21.57 0.39 -20.56
CA LEU A 183 22.32 0.71 -19.34
C LEU A 183 23.63 -0.08 -19.29
N GLY A 184 24.75 0.63 -19.40
CA GLY A 184 26.10 0.04 -19.45
C GLY A 184 26.44 -0.57 -20.82
N GLU A 185 27.64 -1.16 -20.93
CA GLU A 185 28.06 -1.87 -22.14
C GLU A 185 27.08 -3.01 -22.45
N ASP A 186 26.49 -3.01 -23.65
CA ASP A 186 25.52 -3.98 -24.14
C ASP A 186 24.31 -4.25 -23.21
N GLY A 187 23.93 -3.26 -22.39
CA GLY A 187 22.80 -3.36 -21.45
C GLY A 187 23.06 -4.27 -20.25
N THR A 188 24.32 -4.64 -19.99
CA THR A 188 24.70 -5.55 -18.89
C THR A 188 24.31 -5.03 -17.52
N PHE A 189 24.40 -3.72 -17.29
CA PHE A 189 24.00 -3.10 -16.03
C PHE A 189 22.48 -3.22 -15.82
N GLY A 190 21.69 -2.96 -16.86
CA GLY A 190 20.22 -3.13 -16.84
C GLY A 190 19.81 -4.55 -16.45
N LYS A 191 20.43 -5.56 -17.06
CA LYS A 191 20.20 -6.98 -16.73
C LYS A 191 20.55 -7.31 -15.28
N GLY A 192 21.67 -6.80 -14.76
CA GLY A 192 22.06 -6.99 -13.36
C GLY A 192 21.05 -6.40 -12.37
N PHE A 193 20.55 -5.19 -12.64
CA PHE A 193 19.51 -4.57 -11.83
C PHE A 193 18.16 -5.28 -11.98
N ALA A 194 17.86 -5.86 -13.15
CA ALA A 194 16.64 -6.64 -13.33
C ALA A 194 16.64 -7.85 -12.40
N VAL A 195 17.76 -8.58 -12.33
CA VAL A 195 17.93 -9.70 -11.38
C VAL A 195 17.79 -9.21 -9.94
N LEU A 196 18.40 -8.09 -9.57
CA LEU A 196 18.31 -7.51 -8.23
C LEU A 196 16.86 -7.17 -7.84
N VAL A 197 16.18 -6.39 -8.67
CA VAL A 197 14.80 -5.93 -8.40
C VAL A 197 13.85 -7.12 -8.34
N TRP A 198 13.90 -8.06 -9.29
CA TRP A 198 13.05 -9.25 -9.26
C TRP A 198 13.37 -10.17 -8.07
N SER A 199 14.63 -10.24 -7.62
CA SER A 199 14.98 -10.97 -6.39
C SER A 199 14.33 -10.34 -5.15
N ILE A 200 14.35 -9.00 -5.04
CA ILE A 200 13.66 -8.28 -3.97
C ILE A 200 12.14 -8.49 -4.07
N ALA A 201 11.58 -8.51 -5.28
CA ALA A 201 10.16 -8.79 -5.51
C ALA A 201 9.76 -10.18 -4.97
N VAL A 202 10.58 -11.21 -5.23
CA VAL A 202 10.37 -12.57 -4.71
C VAL A 202 10.47 -12.61 -3.19
N ILE A 203 11.43 -11.90 -2.59
CA ILE A 203 11.55 -11.77 -1.12
C ILE A 203 10.28 -11.14 -0.53
N GLY A 204 9.77 -10.07 -1.14
CA GLY A 204 8.52 -9.41 -0.74
C GLY A 204 7.29 -10.30 -0.90
N LEU A 205 7.21 -11.07 -1.99
CA LEU A 205 6.18 -12.09 -2.18
C LEU A 205 6.20 -13.13 -1.05
N ILE A 206 7.38 -13.69 -0.73
CA ILE A 206 7.51 -14.68 0.35
C ILE A 206 7.08 -14.07 1.69
N LYS A 207 7.50 -12.83 1.97
CA LYS A 207 7.08 -12.10 3.17
C LYS A 207 5.56 -11.91 3.24
N SER A 208 4.90 -11.70 2.11
CA SER A 208 3.44 -11.49 2.04
C SER A 208 2.63 -12.72 2.47
N TYR A 209 3.16 -13.93 2.25
CA TYR A 209 2.56 -15.19 2.73
C TYR A 209 3.06 -15.60 4.12
N ASN A 210 4.21 -15.10 4.57
CA ASN A 210 4.80 -15.44 5.86
C ASN A 210 5.23 -14.17 6.61
N THR A 211 4.33 -13.59 7.41
CA THR A 211 4.61 -12.36 8.17
C THR A 211 5.71 -12.54 9.23
N LYS A 212 6.01 -13.78 9.64
CA LYS A 212 7.14 -14.10 10.53
C LYS A 212 8.48 -14.09 9.81
N PHE A 213 8.49 -14.03 8.48
CA PHE A 213 9.70 -13.84 7.69
C PHE A 213 10.04 -12.33 7.64
N LEU A 214 11.25 -11.98 8.07
CA LEU A 214 11.71 -10.59 8.26
C LEU A 214 10.76 -9.75 9.13
N PRO A 215 10.47 -10.17 10.39
CA PRO A 215 9.46 -9.52 11.24
C PRO A 215 9.84 -8.10 11.66
N GLN A 216 11.13 -7.76 11.65
CA GLN A 216 11.65 -6.44 11.99
C GLN A 216 11.52 -5.41 10.86
N ILE A 217 11.18 -5.85 9.65
CA ILE A 217 11.02 -4.98 8.48
C ILE A 217 9.52 -4.86 8.17
N GLU A 218 8.97 -3.67 8.34
CA GLU A 218 7.59 -3.39 7.91
C GLU A 218 7.48 -3.50 6.38
N SER A 219 6.34 -4.01 5.90
CA SER A 219 6.09 -4.18 4.46
C SER A 219 6.19 -2.86 3.69
N VAL A 220 5.71 -1.76 4.29
CA VAL A 220 5.79 -0.40 3.73
C VAL A 220 7.22 0.11 3.59
N VAL A 221 8.12 -0.28 4.49
CA VAL A 221 9.55 0.05 4.39
C VAL A 221 10.18 -0.73 3.23
N LEU A 222 9.92 -2.04 3.16
CA LEU A 222 10.48 -2.90 2.10
C LEU A 222 10.04 -2.46 0.69
N LEU A 223 8.76 -2.14 0.50
CA LEU A 223 8.25 -1.68 -0.80
C LEU A 223 8.83 -0.31 -1.19
N ASN A 224 9.03 0.61 -0.24
CA ASN A 224 9.66 1.89 -0.55
C ASN A 224 11.12 1.70 -0.95
N LEU A 225 11.88 0.92 -0.17
CA LEU A 225 13.28 0.62 -0.49
C LEU A 225 13.43 0.01 -1.90
N MET A 226 12.56 -0.94 -2.25
CA MET A 226 12.52 -1.52 -3.59
C MET A 226 12.19 -0.46 -4.66
N GLY A 227 11.21 0.40 -4.39
CA GLY A 227 10.80 1.50 -5.28
C GLY A 227 11.90 2.55 -5.52
N TRP A 228 12.81 2.77 -4.56
CA TRP A 228 13.88 3.76 -4.67
C TRP A 228 15.20 3.23 -5.25
N VAL A 229 15.27 1.94 -5.65
CA VAL A 229 16.43 1.39 -6.39
C VAL A 229 16.72 2.22 -7.65
N ALA A 230 15.71 2.86 -8.24
CA ALA A 230 15.82 3.79 -9.36
C ALA A 230 16.87 4.89 -9.16
N ILE A 231 17.09 5.40 -7.93
CA ILE A 231 18.13 6.42 -7.67
C ILE A 231 19.52 5.92 -8.08
N ILE A 232 19.80 4.63 -7.93
CA ILE A 232 21.08 4.03 -8.28
C ILE A 232 21.20 3.86 -9.80
N ILE A 233 20.08 3.68 -10.49
CA ILE A 233 20.00 3.46 -11.94
C ILE A 233 20.03 4.78 -12.73
N ILE A 234 19.55 5.89 -12.15
CA ILE A 234 19.49 7.19 -12.83
C ILE A 234 20.87 7.70 -13.30
N PRO A 235 21.95 7.67 -12.49
CA PRO A 235 23.25 8.16 -12.93
C PRO A 235 23.80 7.52 -14.21
N PRO A 236 23.84 6.18 -14.37
CA PRO A 236 24.24 5.58 -15.65
C PRO A 236 23.23 5.86 -16.77
N ALA A 237 21.94 6.00 -16.45
CA ALA A 237 20.93 6.37 -17.44
C ALA A 237 21.12 7.79 -18.00
N LEU A 238 21.87 8.69 -17.34
CA LEU A 238 22.18 10.02 -17.87
C LEU A 238 23.02 10.00 -19.15
N PHE A 239 23.73 8.89 -19.38
CA PHE A 239 24.57 8.65 -20.55
C PHE A 239 23.86 7.80 -21.60
N THR A 240 22.53 7.93 -21.68
CA THR A 240 21.70 7.24 -22.69
C THR A 240 20.92 8.25 -23.52
N HIS A 241 20.39 7.80 -24.66
CA HIS A 241 19.57 8.61 -25.57
C HIS A 241 18.08 8.52 -25.22
N VAL A 242 17.74 8.67 -23.94
CA VAL A 242 16.34 8.68 -23.48
C VAL A 242 15.86 10.13 -23.31
N PRO A 243 14.65 10.50 -23.76
CA PRO A 243 14.10 11.84 -23.51
C PRO A 243 13.99 12.17 -22.01
N ILE A 244 14.40 13.36 -21.62
CA ILE A 244 14.35 13.80 -20.20
C ILE A 244 12.94 13.76 -19.62
N GLU A 245 11.90 13.93 -20.44
CA GLU A 245 10.50 13.83 -20.01
C GLU A 245 10.16 12.46 -19.40
N ALA A 246 10.78 11.38 -19.89
CA ALA A 246 10.61 10.04 -19.32
C ALA A 246 11.07 10.01 -17.85
N PHE A 247 12.18 10.70 -17.54
CA PHE A 247 12.68 10.81 -16.17
C PHE A 247 11.83 11.73 -15.29
N ILE A 248 11.25 12.80 -15.88
CA ILE A 248 10.31 13.66 -15.16
C ILE A 248 9.07 12.86 -14.77
N PHE A 249 8.51 12.07 -15.69
CA PHE A 249 7.33 11.25 -15.40
C PHE A 249 7.68 10.12 -14.40
N LEU A 250 8.87 9.52 -14.50
CA LEU A 250 9.39 8.59 -13.49
C LEU A 250 9.45 9.24 -12.10
N LEU A 251 9.98 10.46 -12.00
CA LEU A 251 10.07 11.19 -10.74
C LEU A 251 8.69 11.52 -10.18
N ILE A 252 7.77 12.02 -11.02
CA ILE A 252 6.39 12.31 -10.63
C ILE A 252 5.70 11.03 -10.12
N GLY A 253 5.84 9.91 -10.83
CA GLY A 253 5.35 8.60 -10.40
C GLY A 253 5.92 8.17 -9.04
N GLY A 254 7.23 8.33 -8.84
CA GLY A 254 7.90 8.06 -7.56
C GLY A 254 7.40 8.95 -6.41
N ILE A 255 7.08 10.21 -6.67
CA ILE A 255 6.47 11.13 -5.70
C ILE A 255 5.07 10.64 -5.32
N PHE A 256 4.25 10.22 -6.30
CA PHE A 256 2.93 9.64 -6.03
C PHE A 256 3.01 8.39 -5.17
N TYR A 257 3.92 7.45 -5.47
CA TYR A 257 4.13 6.27 -4.62
C TYR A 257 4.60 6.64 -3.21
N SER A 258 5.56 7.54 -3.08
CA SER A 258 6.12 7.93 -1.78
C SER A 258 5.09 8.68 -0.92
N GLY A 259 4.39 9.64 -1.51
CA GLY A 259 3.30 10.37 -0.86
C GLY A 259 2.15 9.43 -0.48
N GLY A 260 1.88 8.45 -1.33
CA GLY A 260 0.95 7.40 -1.01
C GLY A 260 1.36 6.58 0.22
N CYS A 261 2.62 6.14 0.30
CA CYS A 261 3.10 5.36 1.43
C CYS A 261 3.02 6.15 2.74
N PHE A 262 3.25 7.46 2.64
CA PHE A 262 3.05 8.39 3.73
C PHE A 262 1.59 8.43 4.19
N ILE A 263 0.62 8.56 3.27
CA ILE A 263 -0.81 8.51 3.60
C ILE A 263 -1.20 7.15 4.19
N LEU A 264 -0.70 6.05 3.63
CA LEU A 264 -0.96 4.70 4.14
C LEU A 264 -0.45 4.53 5.59
N LYS A 265 0.74 5.02 5.91
CA LYS A 265 1.33 4.88 7.25
C LYS A 265 0.74 5.84 8.29
N TYR A 266 0.39 7.06 7.88
CA TYR A 266 0.04 8.13 8.82
C TYR A 266 -1.40 8.62 8.72
N GLY A 267 -2.16 8.18 7.74
CA GLY A 267 -3.53 8.63 7.48
C GLY A 267 -4.61 7.87 8.27
N ASP A 268 -4.37 6.60 8.62
CA ASP A 268 -5.34 5.76 9.32
C ASP A 268 -5.78 6.35 10.66
N GLY A 269 -7.09 6.41 10.89
CA GLY A 269 -7.69 7.05 12.07
C GLY A 269 -7.61 8.58 12.11
N ARG A 270 -6.97 9.22 11.12
CA ARG A 270 -6.81 10.69 11.01
C ARG A 270 -7.55 11.29 9.82
N ILE A 271 -7.60 10.55 8.71
CA ILE A 271 -8.17 10.99 7.45
C ILE A 271 -9.23 9.97 7.03
N PRO A 272 -10.50 10.38 6.81
CA PRO A 272 -11.52 9.49 6.31
C PRO A 272 -11.11 8.85 4.97
N ALA A 273 -11.21 7.52 4.85
CA ALA A 273 -10.82 6.79 3.65
C ALA A 273 -9.36 7.00 3.23
N ALA A 274 -8.44 7.11 4.20
CA ALA A 274 -7.00 7.22 3.95
C ALA A 274 -6.47 6.12 3.02
N HIS A 275 -6.92 4.88 3.21
CA HIS A 275 -6.53 3.74 2.36
C HIS A 275 -6.99 3.91 0.90
N ALA A 276 -8.20 4.46 0.68
CA ALA A 276 -8.69 4.75 -0.66
C ALA A 276 -7.90 5.90 -1.32
N ILE A 277 -7.47 6.89 -0.53
CA ILE A 277 -6.57 7.97 -1.01
C ILE A 277 -5.21 7.38 -1.40
N TRP A 278 -4.68 6.43 -0.61
CA TRP A 278 -3.49 5.66 -0.98
C TRP A 278 -3.67 4.97 -2.34
N HIS A 279 -4.79 4.27 -2.57
CA HIS A 279 -5.09 3.65 -3.87
C HIS A 279 -5.08 4.67 -5.01
N MET A 280 -5.68 5.85 -4.81
CA MET A 280 -5.68 6.89 -5.85
C MET A 280 -4.27 7.38 -6.17
N LEU A 281 -3.41 7.54 -5.16
CA LEU A 281 -2.01 7.93 -5.37
C LEU A 281 -1.23 6.82 -6.09
N VAL A 282 -1.45 5.55 -5.74
CA VAL A 282 -0.89 4.38 -6.47
C VAL A 282 -1.36 4.38 -7.93
N ASN A 283 -2.64 4.63 -8.20
CA ASN A 283 -3.17 4.69 -9.56
C ASN A 283 -2.50 5.80 -10.39
N CYS A 284 -2.28 6.97 -9.79
CA CYS A 284 -1.52 8.05 -10.44
C CYS A 284 -0.08 7.61 -10.71
N GLY A 285 0.59 6.95 -9.74
CA GLY A 285 1.91 6.36 -9.94
C GLY A 285 1.93 5.40 -11.13
N VAL A 286 1.02 4.43 -11.17
CA VAL A 286 0.87 3.47 -12.28
C VAL A 286 0.68 4.20 -13.61
N LEU A 287 -0.15 5.25 -13.65
CA LEU A 287 -0.38 6.05 -14.85
C LEU A 287 0.91 6.67 -15.39
N PHE A 288 1.70 7.33 -14.54
CA PHE A 288 2.95 7.95 -15.00
C PHE A 288 3.97 6.90 -15.47
N HIS A 289 4.07 5.77 -14.78
CA HIS A 289 4.95 4.67 -15.21
C HIS A 289 4.47 4.01 -16.52
N PHE A 290 3.15 3.89 -16.72
CA PHE A 290 2.57 3.39 -17.96
C PHE A 290 2.84 4.36 -19.12
N LEU A 291 2.66 5.67 -18.93
CA LEU A 291 2.97 6.69 -19.92
C LEU A 291 4.46 6.71 -20.29
N VAL A 292 5.35 6.51 -19.31
CA VAL A 292 6.79 6.34 -19.56
C VAL A 292 7.04 5.17 -20.51
N MET A 293 6.52 3.99 -20.19
CA MET A 293 6.70 2.80 -21.01
C MET A 293 6.15 3.00 -22.42
N GLU A 294 4.89 3.42 -22.54
CA GLU A 294 4.17 3.51 -23.82
C GLU A 294 4.72 4.62 -24.72
N VAL A 295 4.96 5.81 -24.18
CA VAL A 295 5.27 7.01 -24.99
C VAL A 295 6.78 7.16 -25.22
N TYR A 296 7.62 6.74 -24.28
CA TYR A 296 9.04 7.08 -24.28
C TYR A 296 10.00 5.89 -24.41
N LEU A 297 9.61 4.69 -23.98
CA LEU A 297 10.51 3.53 -23.97
C LEU A 297 10.20 2.51 -25.08
N ILE A 298 8.93 2.31 -25.42
CA ILE A 298 8.57 1.53 -26.60
C ILE A 298 9.04 2.27 -27.86
N LYS A 299 9.68 1.54 -28.76
CA LYS A 299 10.38 1.97 -29.98
C LYS A 299 11.58 2.89 -29.77
N LEU A 300 12.21 2.82 -28.59
CA LEU A 300 13.41 3.60 -28.28
C LEU A 300 14.56 3.34 -29.26
N ASP A 301 14.63 2.16 -29.88
CA ASP A 301 15.72 1.69 -30.74
C ASP A 301 15.57 2.02 -32.23
N THR A 302 14.34 2.13 -32.74
CA THR A 302 14.05 2.05 -34.18
C THR A 302 13.23 3.21 -34.69
N HIS A 303 12.36 3.78 -33.86
CA HIS A 303 11.51 4.90 -34.23
C HIS A 303 10.89 5.49 -32.96
N PHE A 304 11.32 6.69 -32.52
CA PHE A 304 10.41 7.83 -32.24
C PHE A 304 10.61 8.60 -30.93
N ARG A 305 10.01 9.79 -30.94
CA ARG A 305 10.38 11.10 -30.42
C ARG A 305 9.08 11.85 -30.02
N PRO A 306 9.15 13.09 -29.52
CA PRO A 306 8.35 14.07 -30.29
C PRO A 306 9.23 14.97 -31.19
N GLY A 307 9.27 14.66 -32.52
CA GLY A 307 9.79 15.53 -33.61
C GLY A 307 10.80 15.01 -34.69
N ASP A 308 11.15 13.72 -34.82
CA ASP A 308 12.10 12.91 -35.70
C ASP A 308 13.67 13.04 -35.89
N GLU A 309 14.53 12.66 -34.90
CA GLU A 309 16.00 12.40 -34.83
C GLU A 309 16.30 11.89 -33.38
N MET A 310 17.42 11.19 -33.15
CA MET A 310 17.74 10.70 -31.79
C MET A 310 17.91 11.86 -30.80
N PRO A 311 17.36 11.76 -29.57
CA PRO A 311 17.58 12.79 -28.58
C PRO A 311 19.07 12.83 -28.20
N LEU A 312 19.55 14.02 -27.86
CA LEU A 312 20.86 14.18 -27.23
C LEU A 312 20.97 13.28 -25.99
N MET A 313 22.19 13.05 -25.51
CA MET A 313 22.35 12.34 -24.24
C MET A 313 21.55 13.05 -23.14
N VAL A 314 21.00 12.33 -22.18
CA VAL A 314 20.15 12.95 -21.14
C VAL A 314 20.85 14.11 -20.45
N TYR A 315 22.16 14.00 -20.15
CA TYR A 315 22.91 15.09 -19.53
C TYR A 315 22.97 16.35 -20.40
N GLU A 316 23.00 16.21 -21.73
CA GLU A 316 22.99 17.34 -22.68
C GLU A 316 21.61 17.98 -22.73
N GLN A 317 20.55 17.16 -22.72
CA GLN A 317 19.17 17.66 -22.61
C GLN A 317 18.96 18.45 -21.32
N VAL A 318 19.56 18.02 -20.20
CA VAL A 318 19.54 18.77 -18.93
C VAL A 318 20.22 20.13 -19.09
N ILE A 319 21.37 20.19 -19.77
CA ILE A 319 22.10 21.44 -20.03
C ILE A 319 21.26 22.37 -20.92
N GLU A 320 20.63 21.86 -21.97
CA GLU A 320 19.75 22.66 -22.84
C GLU A 320 18.52 23.18 -22.10
N ALA A 321 17.91 22.34 -21.26
CA ALA A 321 16.78 22.73 -20.43
C ALA A 321 17.17 23.84 -19.44
N TRP A 322 18.34 23.73 -18.81
CA TRP A 322 18.89 24.75 -17.92
C TRP A 322 19.09 26.09 -18.64
N ASN A 323 19.59 26.04 -19.88
CA ASN A 323 19.81 27.22 -20.71
C ASN A 323 18.55 27.74 -21.42
N SER A 324 17.36 27.16 -21.14
CA SER A 324 16.09 27.51 -21.79
C SER A 324 16.11 27.39 -23.33
N ASN A 325 16.98 26.55 -23.87
CA ASN A 325 17.14 26.33 -25.31
C ASN A 325 16.39 25.11 -25.83
N ARG A 326 15.77 24.33 -24.94
CA ARG A 326 15.11 23.06 -25.27
C ARG A 326 13.62 23.25 -25.61
N THR A 327 13.16 22.59 -26.66
CA THR A 327 11.74 22.38 -26.93
C THR A 327 11.20 21.18 -26.13
N TRP A 328 10.10 21.39 -25.41
CA TRP A 328 9.50 20.35 -24.57
C TRP A 328 8.49 19.50 -25.33
N HIS A 329 8.52 18.21 -25.01
CA HIS A 329 7.87 17.18 -25.78
C HIS A 329 7.08 16.26 -24.85
N PHE A 330 5.96 16.79 -24.34
CA PHE A 330 5.00 16.06 -23.52
C PHE A 330 3.95 15.35 -24.38
N PRO A 331 3.40 14.21 -23.93
CA PRO A 331 2.30 13.56 -24.64
C PRO A 331 1.16 14.56 -24.82
N ALA A 332 0.75 14.75 -26.06
CA ALA A 332 -0.39 15.59 -26.36
C ALA A 332 -1.67 14.91 -25.84
N PHE A 333 -2.63 15.66 -25.27
CA PHE A 333 -3.88 15.08 -24.74
C PHE A 333 -4.66 14.24 -25.77
N ASN A 334 -4.42 14.50 -27.05
CA ASN A 334 -4.94 13.80 -28.22
C ASN A 334 -4.31 12.41 -28.47
N VAL A 335 -3.27 12.01 -27.73
CA VAL A 335 -2.81 10.60 -27.67
C VAL A 335 -3.86 9.70 -27.00
N LEU A 336 -4.76 10.27 -26.17
CA LEU A 336 -5.88 9.54 -25.57
C LEU A 336 -7.06 9.31 -26.53
N TYR A 337 -7.07 9.96 -27.71
CA TYR A 337 -8.23 10.04 -28.61
C TYR A 337 -7.94 9.61 -30.06
N ARG A 338 -6.74 9.13 -30.38
CA ARG A 338 -6.42 8.63 -31.72
C ARG A 338 -6.86 7.20 -31.92
#